data_AF-A0A536NBT3-F1
#
_entry.id   AF-A0A536NBT3-F1
#
_cell.length_a   1.000
_cell.length_b   1.000
_cell.length_c   1.000
_cell.angle_alpha   90.00
_cell.angle_beta   90.00
_cell.angle_gamma   90.00
#
_symmetry.space_group_name_H-M   'P 1'
#
loop_
_entity.id
_entity.type
_entity.pdbx_description
1 polymer ?
#
loop_
_entity_poly.entity_id
_entity_poly.type
_entity_poly.pdbx_seq_one_letter_code
_entity_poly.pdbx_strand_id
1 'polypeptide(L)'
;MSVRLDTHHHLAQRMSIIGTLSMVTLLLPSASPVAAVVATKATPTLTATASGPITLGGTISDTAHLSGGYGTLTGTVSFQVFAPADTSCSTPLTPAPADATVSGTVYGQDSFNRTVSNGWGTADAGGAWIATGLEAPGAFAVDPSNLGSQSTATSGDTAVAGLGASTYSDLDTKVRVKFDQASLAGGENRARILVRTDVASDIRQFDYEFALSAPDGKASLEAYIAKRESGIDSALAANTGTGLHQDITKFFWIRGQIVGTNPVTLRVKVWEDGTVEPATWSATATDNSPAAPLQAAGYIDLSSYGNSNLPLTVHFGDFQAVSYANGAGNYTSGTFTPSTTGTYRWRAFYSGDLNNEAASTACSVVNPPEPPVARIAALPTWRASRFIPLAWGATSGGAAVTTYDVRYQRAPWNGRFGAFVLWRSATTATSATATGRPGSTYCFSVRARDALGQVSAWTRATCTAIPLDDRSLARVGSWAARTGSAYYLSTFVRSYTRGAKLVRTGVVARGIAIVATTCRGCGSVRVYWGSTLLRSISLNSTTTLNRKLIYVTAFSTARTGTLSIRVTSTSRRVIIDGLAIKRN
;
A
#
# COMPACT_ATOMS: atom_id res chain seq x y z
N MET A 1 48.33 65.09 0.83
CA MET A 1 49.50 65.59 1.59
C MET A 1 49.60 64.72 2.83
N SER A 2 50.59 63.83 2.85
CA SER A 2 50.76 62.76 3.84
C SER A 2 51.45 63.32 5.08
N VAL A 3 50.96 63.02 6.28
CA VAL A 3 51.83 62.74 7.43
C VAL A 3 51.21 61.59 8.23
N ARG A 4 52.07 60.64 8.54
CA ARG A 4 51.87 59.28 9.04
C ARG A 4 52.71 59.18 10.33
N LEU A 5 52.31 58.27 11.22
CA LEU A 5 53.16 57.52 12.17
C LEU A 5 53.70 58.34 13.39
N ASP A 6 53.78 57.83 14.62
CA ASP A 6 53.49 56.50 15.15
C ASP A 6 53.57 56.51 16.68
N THR A 7 53.21 55.36 17.25
CA THR A 7 53.72 54.70 18.47
C THR A 7 53.03 54.88 19.82
N HIS A 8 52.71 53.67 20.31
CA HIS A 8 52.06 53.25 21.53
C HIS A 8 53.00 53.15 22.75
N HIS A 9 52.34 53.10 23.90
CA HIS A 9 52.69 52.44 25.17
C HIS A 9 53.57 53.20 26.17
N HIS A 10 52.94 53.56 27.30
CA HIS A 10 53.30 53.00 28.60
C HIS A 10 52.09 53.02 29.55
N LEU A 11 51.81 51.87 30.17
CA LEU A 11 50.87 51.72 31.29
C LEU A 11 51.46 52.31 32.58
N ALA A 12 50.60 52.96 33.36
CA ALA A 12 50.34 52.70 34.79
C ALA A 12 50.17 54.00 35.59
N GLN A 13 48.98 54.22 36.16
CA GLN A 13 48.77 54.28 37.61
C GLN A 13 47.32 54.67 37.93
N ARG A 14 46.72 53.91 38.84
CA ARG A 14 45.44 54.22 39.46
C ARG A 14 45.65 55.33 40.48
N MET A 15 44.83 56.39 40.43
CA MET A 15 44.58 57.23 41.59
C MET A 15 43.12 57.72 41.59
N SER A 16 42.48 57.52 42.74
CA SER A 16 41.08 57.78 43.05
C SER A 16 40.76 59.27 43.01
N ILE A 17 39.68 59.66 42.33
CA ILE A 17 39.02 60.96 42.49
C ILE A 17 37.52 60.73 42.67
N ILE A 18 37.04 61.12 43.84
CA ILE A 18 35.64 61.26 44.21
C ILE A 18 35.08 62.46 43.44
N GLY A 19 34.11 62.22 42.56
CA GLY A 19 33.43 63.26 41.79
C GLY A 19 32.03 62.78 41.41
N THR A 20 31.02 63.36 42.05
CA THR A 20 29.59 63.18 41.81
C THR A 20 29.23 63.36 40.33
N LEU A 21 28.88 62.26 39.66
CA LEU A 21 28.31 62.25 38.32
C LEU A 21 26.79 62.03 38.44
N SER A 22 26.00 63.04 38.07
CA SER A 22 24.55 62.91 37.86
C SER A 22 24.28 61.80 36.84
N MET A 23 23.71 60.69 37.29
CA MET A 23 23.10 59.71 36.40
C MET A 23 21.83 60.31 35.80
N VAL A 24 21.89 60.68 34.52
CA VAL A 24 20.70 60.72 33.67
C VAL A 24 20.40 59.27 33.32
N THR A 25 19.42 58.68 34.01
CA THR A 25 18.92 57.35 33.70
C THR A 25 18.17 57.42 32.37
N LEU A 26 18.82 57.01 31.28
CA LEU A 26 18.14 56.73 30.03
C LEU A 26 17.32 55.45 30.25
N LEU A 27 16.01 55.58 30.50
CA LEU A 27 15.07 54.47 30.44
C LEU A 27 14.98 53.99 28.99
N LEU A 28 15.86 53.06 28.61
CA LEU A 28 15.58 52.20 27.46
C LEU A 28 14.32 51.40 27.81
N PRO A 29 13.29 51.35 26.94
CA PRO A 29 12.19 50.42 27.13
C PRO A 29 12.80 49.03 27.24
N SER A 30 12.48 48.32 28.33
CA SER A 30 12.76 46.91 28.44
C SER A 30 12.19 46.23 27.20
N ALA A 31 13.06 45.73 26.32
CA ALA A 31 12.65 44.82 25.28
C ALA A 31 12.02 43.63 26.01
N SER A 32 10.69 43.53 25.96
CA SER A 32 9.99 42.31 26.32
C SER A 32 10.70 41.18 25.61
N PRO A 33 11.03 40.06 26.28
CA PRO A 33 11.54 38.91 25.57
C PRO A 33 10.47 38.54 24.55
N VAL A 34 10.77 38.75 23.26
CA VAL A 34 10.04 38.07 22.20
C VAL A 34 10.19 36.61 22.57
N ALA A 35 9.09 35.97 22.99
CA ALA A 35 9.07 34.55 23.21
C ALA A 35 9.54 33.95 21.89
N ALA A 36 10.77 33.41 21.87
CA ALA A 36 11.24 32.67 20.73
C ALA A 36 10.21 31.55 20.55
N VAL A 37 9.43 31.63 19.47
CA VAL A 37 8.55 30.54 19.07
C VAL A 37 9.50 29.38 18.84
N VAL A 38 9.58 28.46 19.81
CA VAL A 38 10.29 27.21 19.63
C VAL A 38 9.53 26.49 18.54
N ALA A 39 10.03 26.56 17.30
CA ALA A 39 9.48 25.80 16.21
C ALA A 39 9.50 24.33 16.64
N THR A 40 8.33 23.74 16.83
CA THR A 40 8.21 22.32 17.15
C THR A 40 8.69 21.54 15.94
N LYS A 41 9.82 20.84 16.06
CA LYS A 41 10.29 19.95 15.00
C LYS A 41 9.24 18.88 14.72
N ALA A 42 9.16 18.44 13.47
CA ALA A 42 8.37 17.26 13.15
C ALA A 42 9.00 16.01 13.77
N THR A 43 8.19 14.98 13.97
CA THR A 43 8.62 13.65 14.42
C THR A 43 8.55 12.65 13.27
N PRO A 44 9.64 12.46 12.52
CA PRO A 44 9.72 11.43 11.48
C PRO A 44 9.50 10.03 12.04
N THR A 45 8.95 9.16 11.21
CA THR A 45 8.84 7.73 11.46
C THR A 45 9.99 7.01 10.75
N LEU A 46 10.73 6.20 11.50
CA LEU A 46 11.75 5.30 10.98
C LEU A 46 11.33 3.85 11.25
N THR A 47 11.26 3.05 10.20
CA THR A 47 11.11 1.59 10.27
C THR A 47 12.30 0.93 9.59
N ALA A 48 12.48 -0.39 9.71
CA ALA A 48 13.56 -1.08 9.00
C ALA A 48 13.18 -2.50 8.62
N THR A 49 13.82 -3.00 7.56
CA THR A 49 13.62 -4.33 6.99
C THR A 49 14.97 -4.99 6.75
N ALA A 50 15.31 -5.96 7.60
CA ALA A 50 16.52 -6.74 7.45
C ALA A 50 16.46 -7.66 6.22
N SER A 51 17.62 -7.94 5.62
CA SER A 51 17.78 -8.90 4.53
C SER A 51 17.30 -10.30 4.91
N GLY A 52 16.85 -11.08 3.93
CA GLY A 52 16.41 -12.45 4.13
C GLY A 52 17.52 -13.42 4.61
N PRO A 53 17.16 -14.67 4.95
CA PRO A 53 18.11 -15.65 5.46
C PRO A 53 19.21 -15.98 4.43
N ILE A 54 20.42 -16.19 4.93
CA ILE A 54 21.60 -16.57 4.15
C ILE A 54 22.20 -17.88 4.67
N THR A 55 23.02 -18.52 3.84
CA THR A 55 23.95 -19.58 4.30
C THR A 55 25.17 -18.92 4.95
N LEU A 56 25.68 -19.51 6.04
CA LEU A 56 26.84 -18.96 6.76
C LEU A 56 28.01 -18.71 5.79
N GLY A 57 28.63 -17.53 5.89
CA GLY A 57 29.62 -17.04 4.93
C GLY A 57 29.04 -16.06 3.90
N GLY A 58 27.72 -16.01 3.72
CA GLY A 58 27.03 -14.93 3.00
C GLY A 58 26.93 -13.64 3.83
N THR A 59 26.48 -12.56 3.19
CA THR A 59 26.31 -11.25 3.82
C THR A 59 24.84 -10.93 4.10
N ILE A 60 24.59 -10.23 5.21
CA ILE A 60 23.29 -9.64 5.57
C ILE A 60 23.38 -8.10 5.53
N SER A 61 22.24 -7.44 5.39
CA SER A 61 22.10 -5.97 5.45
C SER A 61 20.75 -5.60 6.05
N ASP A 62 20.52 -4.31 6.30
CA ASP A 62 19.23 -3.76 6.73
C ASP A 62 18.84 -2.55 5.88
N THR A 63 17.54 -2.39 5.63
CA THR A 63 17.00 -1.24 4.89
C THR A 63 16.04 -0.49 5.78
N ALA A 64 16.43 0.71 6.21
CA ALA A 64 15.59 1.62 6.95
C ALA A 64 14.65 2.40 6.02
N HIS A 65 13.40 2.61 6.41
CA HIS A 65 12.40 3.42 5.70
C HIS A 65 12.06 4.64 6.56
N LEU A 66 12.48 5.82 6.09
CA LEU A 66 12.27 7.11 6.75
C LEU A 66 11.08 7.84 6.11
N SER A 67 10.17 8.38 6.92
CA SER A 67 8.95 9.07 6.47
C SER A 67 8.44 10.09 7.49
N GLY A 68 7.44 10.91 7.14
CA GLY A 68 6.71 11.77 8.10
C GLY A 68 7.47 13.00 8.62
N GLY A 69 8.56 13.40 7.95
CA GLY A 69 9.28 14.64 8.27
C GLY A 69 8.58 15.91 7.74
N TYR A 70 9.03 17.06 8.23
CA TYR A 70 8.65 18.39 7.77
C TYR A 70 9.81 19.04 7.01
N GLY A 71 9.49 19.60 5.85
CA GLY A 71 10.50 20.15 4.94
C GLY A 71 11.51 19.07 4.54
N THR A 72 12.70 19.52 4.16
CA THR A 72 13.77 18.67 3.63
C THR A 72 14.44 17.88 4.73
N LEU A 73 14.30 16.55 4.67
CA LEU A 73 15.01 15.64 5.55
C LEU A 73 16.48 15.60 5.14
N THR A 74 17.34 15.91 6.10
CA THR A 74 18.81 15.85 5.97
C THR A 74 19.41 15.04 7.11
N GLY A 75 20.70 14.72 7.04
CA GLY A 75 21.42 14.02 8.11
C GLY A 75 21.86 12.61 7.69
N THR A 76 21.84 11.66 8.63
CA THR A 76 22.35 10.30 8.40
C THR A 76 21.43 9.25 8.99
N VAL A 77 21.27 8.12 8.28
CA VAL A 77 20.76 6.87 8.84
C VAL A 77 21.95 5.96 9.16
N SER A 78 22.14 5.67 10.45
CA SER A 78 23.16 4.73 10.92
C SER A 78 22.56 3.38 11.30
N PHE A 79 23.37 2.33 11.24
CA PHE A 79 22.93 0.95 11.45
C PHE A 79 23.77 0.22 12.48
N GLN A 80 23.10 -0.56 13.33
CA GLN A 80 23.73 -1.44 14.30
C GLN A 80 23.20 -2.86 14.12
N VAL A 81 24.12 -3.84 14.14
CA VAL A 81 23.80 -5.27 14.07
C VAL A 81 24.20 -5.96 15.37
N PHE A 82 23.37 -6.88 15.84
CA PHE A 82 23.51 -7.54 17.14
C PHE A 82 23.55 -9.05 16.96
N ALA A 83 24.38 -9.72 17.77
CA ALA A 83 24.58 -11.16 17.70
C ALA A 83 23.31 -11.93 18.09
N PRO A 84 23.16 -13.21 17.69
CA PRO A 84 21.96 -13.98 17.98
C PRO A 84 21.56 -14.09 19.44
N ALA A 85 22.54 -14.14 20.34
CA ALA A 85 22.34 -14.22 21.79
C ALA A 85 21.88 -12.89 22.40
N ASP A 86 22.13 -11.75 21.75
CA ASP A 86 21.72 -10.44 22.23
C ASP A 86 20.29 -10.15 21.75
N THR A 87 19.32 -10.47 22.60
CA THR A 87 17.90 -10.27 22.33
C THR A 87 17.41 -8.88 22.70
N SER A 88 18.19 -8.12 23.47
CA SER A 88 17.86 -6.76 23.93
C SER A 88 18.52 -5.66 23.09
N CYS A 89 19.36 -6.03 22.12
CA CYS A 89 20.16 -5.13 21.31
C CYS A 89 21.01 -4.18 22.19
N SER A 90 21.70 -4.76 23.16
CA SER A 90 22.49 -4.00 24.15
C SER A 90 23.94 -3.81 23.73
N THR A 91 24.51 -4.75 22.98
CA THR A 91 25.93 -4.76 22.58
C THR A 91 26.04 -4.89 21.05
N PRO A 92 26.17 -3.75 20.32
CA PRO A 92 26.31 -3.79 18.88
C PRO A 92 27.64 -4.45 18.47
N LEU A 93 27.62 -5.20 17.36
CA LEU A 93 28.81 -5.84 16.79
C LEU A 93 29.69 -4.81 16.07
N THR A 94 30.99 -5.09 16.05
CA THR A 94 32.01 -4.25 15.41
C THR A 94 32.75 -5.01 14.30
N PRO A 95 33.07 -4.37 13.17
CA PRO A 95 32.69 -3.00 12.81
C PRO A 95 31.18 -2.88 12.54
N ALA A 96 30.63 -1.68 12.80
CA ALA A 96 29.27 -1.39 12.41
C ALA A 96 29.15 -1.37 10.88
N PRO A 97 28.01 -1.80 10.32
CA PRO A 97 27.69 -1.60 8.91
C PRO A 97 27.78 -0.11 8.53
N ALA A 98 28.15 0.18 7.27
CA ALA A 98 28.26 1.55 6.81
C ALA A 98 26.90 2.29 6.86
N ASP A 99 26.95 3.56 7.24
CA ASP A 99 25.81 4.47 7.31
C ASP A 99 25.38 4.94 5.91
N ALA A 100 24.14 5.46 5.82
CA ALA A 100 23.59 6.06 4.62
C ALA A 100 23.25 7.54 4.86
N THR A 101 23.63 8.42 3.93
CA THR A 101 23.32 9.86 4.01
C THR A 101 21.87 10.12 3.61
N VAL A 102 21.15 10.89 4.42
CA VAL A 102 19.82 11.43 4.10
C VAL A 102 20.01 12.75 3.38
N SER A 103 19.70 12.78 2.08
CA SER A 103 19.91 13.95 1.23
C SER A 103 18.62 14.31 0.49
N GLY A 104 17.63 14.82 1.23
CA GLY A 104 16.67 15.71 0.60
C GLY A 104 17.42 16.97 0.14
N THR A 105 17.12 17.46 -1.07
CA THR A 105 17.72 18.70 -1.58
C THR A 105 16.66 19.78 -1.62
N VAL A 106 16.97 20.93 -1.02
CA VAL A 106 16.20 22.16 -1.22
C VAL A 106 16.63 22.78 -2.54
N TYR A 107 15.71 22.85 -3.49
CA TYR A 107 15.93 23.48 -4.78
C TYR A 107 15.54 24.95 -4.76
N GLY A 108 14.45 25.27 -4.05
CA GLY A 108 14.00 26.64 -3.82
C GLY A 108 13.14 26.74 -2.58
N GLN A 109 13.32 27.78 -1.78
CA GLN A 109 12.41 28.11 -0.68
C GLN A 109 12.28 29.61 -0.55
N ASP A 110 11.07 30.07 -0.28
CA ASP A 110 10.81 31.48 -0.11
C ASP A 110 9.64 31.76 0.82
N SER A 111 9.93 32.33 1.98
CA SER A 111 8.95 32.86 2.92
C SER A 111 8.41 34.23 2.51
N PHE A 112 9.03 34.89 1.53
CA PHE A 112 8.75 36.25 1.08
C PHE A 112 8.87 37.29 2.20
N ASN A 113 9.68 37.04 3.23
CA ASN A 113 9.88 37.95 4.37
C ASN A 113 10.79 39.14 4.04
N ARG A 114 10.36 39.96 3.08
CA ARG A 114 11.05 41.16 2.57
C ARG A 114 10.05 42.11 1.92
N THR A 115 10.50 43.30 1.55
CA THR A 115 9.72 44.24 0.74
C THR A 115 10.50 44.62 -0.50
N VAL A 116 9.91 44.37 -1.67
CA VAL A 116 10.56 44.59 -2.98
C VAL A 116 9.52 45.12 -3.96
N SER A 117 9.87 46.12 -4.76
CA SER A 117 9.08 46.57 -5.91
C SER A 117 9.79 46.17 -7.20
N ASN A 118 9.05 45.92 -8.29
CA ASN A 118 9.59 45.51 -9.60
C ASN A 118 10.33 44.17 -9.55
N GLY A 119 9.66 43.14 -9.04
CA GLY A 119 10.17 41.79 -8.90
C GLY A 119 9.95 41.24 -7.49
N TRP A 120 10.38 39.99 -7.29
CA TRP A 120 10.38 39.35 -5.98
C TRP A 120 11.73 39.36 -5.29
N GLY A 121 12.82 39.70 -5.96
CA GLY A 121 14.16 39.69 -5.35
C GLY A 121 14.75 38.28 -5.20
N THR A 122 15.51 38.03 -4.13
CA THR A 122 16.20 36.74 -3.89
C THR A 122 15.42 35.89 -2.91
N ALA A 123 15.19 34.63 -3.27
CA ALA A 123 14.56 33.63 -2.43
C ALA A 123 15.48 33.23 -1.25
N ASP A 124 14.89 32.74 -0.16
CA ASP A 124 15.65 32.25 1.01
C ASP A 124 16.59 31.09 0.64
N ALA A 125 16.18 30.27 -0.33
CA ALA A 125 17.02 29.29 -1.02
C ALA A 125 16.68 29.21 -2.50
N GLY A 126 17.68 28.90 -3.35
CA GLY A 126 17.50 28.69 -4.79
C GLY A 126 17.81 29.90 -5.68
N GLY A 127 18.23 31.03 -5.10
CA GLY A 127 18.74 32.18 -5.84
C GLY A 127 17.69 33.25 -6.15
N ALA A 128 17.96 34.09 -7.15
CA ALA A 128 17.10 35.20 -7.52
C ALA A 128 15.88 34.75 -8.33
N TRP A 129 14.72 35.34 -8.05
CA TRP A 129 13.56 35.26 -8.92
C TRP A 129 13.77 36.16 -10.14
N ILE A 130 13.54 35.59 -11.32
CA ILE A 130 13.65 36.28 -12.60
C ILE A 130 12.23 36.49 -13.13
N ALA A 131 11.73 37.72 -13.06
CA ALA A 131 10.42 38.07 -13.57
C ALA A 131 10.50 38.45 -15.05
N THR A 132 9.75 37.75 -15.92
CA THR A 132 9.63 38.07 -17.35
C THR A 132 8.18 37.96 -17.81
N GLY A 133 7.84 38.58 -18.94
CA GLY A 133 6.46 38.73 -19.43
C GLY A 133 6.11 40.16 -19.80
N LEU A 134 4.92 40.34 -20.37
CA LEU A 134 4.46 41.63 -20.88
C LEU A 134 4.40 42.71 -19.81
N GLU A 135 3.96 42.35 -18.61
CA GLU A 135 3.81 43.28 -17.47
C GLU A 135 4.98 43.19 -16.48
N ALA A 136 5.97 42.32 -16.74
CA ALA A 136 7.12 42.10 -15.87
C ALA A 136 8.24 43.15 -16.10
N PRO A 137 9.07 43.44 -15.08
CA PRO A 137 8.96 42.97 -13.70
C PRO A 137 7.95 43.78 -12.86
N GLY A 138 7.33 44.83 -13.42
CA GLY A 138 6.45 45.76 -12.70
C GLY A 138 5.18 45.13 -12.13
N ALA A 139 4.72 44.03 -12.71
CA ALA A 139 3.63 43.19 -12.20
C ALA A 139 3.96 42.46 -10.89
N PHE A 140 5.23 42.35 -10.53
CA PHE A 140 5.69 41.58 -9.38
C PHE A 140 6.17 42.50 -8.26
N ALA A 141 5.78 42.19 -7.03
CA ALA A 141 6.26 42.86 -5.83
C ALA A 141 6.27 41.89 -4.64
N VAL A 142 6.98 42.23 -3.57
CA VAL A 142 6.76 41.63 -2.25
C VAL A 142 6.25 42.74 -1.35
N ASP A 143 5.00 42.59 -0.89
CA ASP A 143 4.32 43.62 -0.11
C ASP A 143 4.73 43.58 1.39
N PRO A 144 4.40 44.61 2.19
CA PRO A 144 4.75 44.64 3.62
C PRO A 144 4.08 43.57 4.48
N SER A 145 3.15 42.77 3.92
CA SER A 145 2.53 41.62 4.59
C SER A 145 3.31 40.32 4.36
N ASN A 146 4.51 40.39 3.76
CA ASN A 146 5.40 39.28 3.46
C ASN A 146 4.77 38.30 2.46
N LEU A 147 4.11 38.83 1.43
CA LEU A 147 3.55 38.05 0.33
C LEU A 147 4.17 38.52 -0.98
N GLY A 148 4.67 37.59 -1.77
CA GLY A 148 4.95 37.85 -3.18
C GLY A 148 3.63 38.07 -3.91
N SER A 149 3.49 39.11 -4.70
CA SER A 149 2.30 39.38 -5.50
C SER A 149 2.65 39.37 -6.97
N GLN A 150 1.71 38.89 -7.78
CA GLN A 150 1.67 39.10 -9.23
C GLN A 150 0.34 39.73 -9.58
N SER A 151 0.38 40.93 -10.17
CA SER A 151 -0.78 41.60 -10.77
C SER A 151 -0.87 41.21 -12.25
N THR A 152 -2.08 40.92 -12.73
CA THR A 152 -2.41 40.65 -14.12
C THR A 152 -3.47 41.66 -14.55
N ALA A 153 -3.08 42.68 -15.33
CA ALA A 153 -4.00 43.68 -15.87
C ALA A 153 -4.50 43.33 -17.28
N THR A 154 -3.68 42.61 -18.05
CA THR A 154 -3.98 42.18 -19.41
C THR A 154 -4.48 40.75 -19.45
N SER A 155 -5.63 40.55 -20.11
CA SER A 155 -6.22 39.23 -20.27
C SER A 155 -5.29 38.25 -20.98
N GLY A 156 -5.05 37.10 -20.36
CA GLY A 156 -4.22 36.04 -20.91
C GLY A 156 -2.72 36.29 -20.84
N ASP A 157 -2.25 37.26 -20.05
CA ASP A 157 -0.81 37.45 -19.82
C ASP A 157 -0.18 36.15 -19.29
N THR A 158 1.05 35.90 -19.73
CA THR A 158 1.84 34.71 -19.44
C THR A 158 3.04 35.00 -18.55
N ALA A 159 3.13 36.20 -17.99
CA ALA A 159 4.21 36.60 -17.09
C ALA A 159 4.48 35.58 -15.98
N VAL A 160 5.76 35.34 -15.72
CA VAL A 160 6.25 34.37 -14.74
C VAL A 160 7.36 34.97 -13.89
N ALA A 161 7.54 34.44 -12.69
CA ALA A 161 8.75 34.59 -11.91
C ALA A 161 9.44 33.23 -11.80
N GLY A 162 10.57 33.08 -12.49
CA GLY A 162 11.33 31.83 -12.57
C GLY A 162 12.50 31.78 -11.58
N LEU A 163 12.75 30.60 -11.00
CA LEU A 163 13.90 30.35 -10.15
C LEU A 163 15.06 29.83 -11.01
N GLY A 164 15.80 30.76 -11.63
CA GLY A 164 16.72 30.46 -12.74
C GLY A 164 18.09 29.85 -12.37
N ALA A 165 18.35 29.52 -11.10
CA ALA A 165 19.70 29.11 -10.67
C ALA A 165 20.09 27.68 -11.06
N SER A 166 19.13 26.77 -11.23
CA SER A 166 19.39 25.35 -11.51
C SER A 166 18.17 24.68 -12.15
N THR A 167 18.39 23.50 -12.74
CA THR A 167 17.34 22.70 -13.36
C THR A 167 17.10 21.42 -12.57
N TYR A 168 15.87 20.91 -12.64
CA TYR A 168 15.40 19.82 -11.80
C TYR A 168 14.45 18.89 -12.55
N SER A 169 14.54 17.58 -12.28
CA SER A 169 13.72 16.56 -12.92
C SER A 169 12.57 16.10 -12.03
N ASP A 170 12.88 15.51 -10.87
CA ASP A 170 11.90 14.92 -9.96
C ASP A 170 11.74 15.80 -8.71
N LEU A 171 10.52 16.28 -8.48
CA LEU A 171 10.26 17.39 -7.56
C LEU A 171 9.02 17.12 -6.70
N ASP A 172 9.04 17.72 -5.52
CA ASP A 172 7.86 18.05 -4.73
C ASP A 172 7.85 19.56 -4.51
N THR A 173 6.74 20.23 -4.83
CA THR A 173 6.57 21.68 -4.71
C THR A 173 5.37 22.01 -3.84
N LYS A 174 5.42 23.13 -3.14
CA LYS A 174 4.34 23.63 -2.30
C LYS A 174 4.35 25.15 -2.31
N VAL A 175 3.18 25.77 -2.40
CA VAL A 175 3.03 27.23 -2.29
C VAL A 175 1.66 27.58 -1.72
N ARG A 176 1.59 28.61 -0.88
CA ARG A 176 0.35 29.19 -0.39
C ARG A 176 -0.07 30.32 -1.33
N VAL A 177 -1.33 30.35 -1.74
CA VAL A 177 -1.86 31.34 -2.68
C VAL A 177 -3.15 31.98 -2.18
N LYS A 178 -3.42 33.21 -2.63
CA LYS A 178 -4.69 33.90 -2.43
C LYS A 178 -5.01 34.79 -3.62
N PHE A 179 -6.27 34.79 -4.03
CA PHE A 179 -6.79 35.68 -5.07
C PHE A 179 -7.44 36.90 -4.39
N ASP A 180 -7.23 38.09 -4.95
CA ASP A 180 -7.95 39.31 -4.53
C ASP A 180 -9.30 39.49 -5.23
N GLN A 181 -9.48 38.81 -6.37
CA GLN A 181 -10.68 38.85 -7.19
C GLN A 181 -11.20 37.43 -7.47
N ALA A 182 -12.53 37.28 -7.41
CA ALA A 182 -13.21 36.11 -7.93
C ALA A 182 -13.39 36.21 -9.45
N SER A 183 -13.35 35.08 -10.15
CA SER A 183 -13.67 35.00 -11.58
C SER A 183 -15.17 35.23 -11.80
N LEU A 184 -15.50 36.10 -12.76
CA LEU A 184 -16.84 36.28 -13.30
C LEU A 184 -17.20 35.16 -14.28
N ALA A 185 -18.51 34.99 -14.53
CA ALA A 185 -19.02 34.04 -15.52
C ALA A 185 -18.40 34.27 -16.92
N GLY A 186 -18.04 33.19 -17.59
CA GLY A 186 -17.35 33.16 -18.89
C GLY A 186 -15.83 33.34 -18.83
N GLY A 187 -15.24 33.45 -17.63
CA GLY A 187 -13.80 33.63 -17.46
C GLY A 187 -13.16 32.68 -16.44
N GLU A 188 -11.83 32.76 -16.34
CA GLU A 188 -10.97 31.88 -15.55
C GLU A 188 -9.79 32.67 -14.96
N ASN A 189 -9.56 32.47 -13.67
CA ASN A 189 -8.34 32.89 -12.96
C ASN A 189 -7.63 31.66 -12.38
N ARG A 190 -6.29 31.66 -12.41
CA ARG A 190 -5.47 30.56 -11.89
C ARG A 190 -4.23 31.08 -11.17
N ALA A 191 -3.84 30.36 -10.13
CA ALA A 191 -2.50 30.40 -9.56
C ALA A 191 -1.79 29.09 -9.92
N ARG A 192 -0.55 29.17 -10.41
CA ARG A 192 0.15 28.03 -11.00
C ARG A 192 1.60 27.91 -10.55
N ILE A 193 2.02 26.67 -10.36
CA ILE A 193 3.41 26.24 -10.28
C ILE A 193 3.74 25.59 -11.62
N LEU A 194 4.76 26.10 -12.29
CA LEU A 194 5.26 25.58 -13.55
C LEU A 194 6.55 24.81 -13.26
N VAL A 195 6.67 23.59 -13.75
CA VAL A 195 7.82 22.73 -13.52
C VAL A 195 8.31 22.12 -14.83
N ARG A 196 9.61 21.80 -14.86
CA ARG A 196 10.31 21.39 -16.10
C ARG A 196 10.10 22.39 -17.22
N THR A 197 10.11 23.68 -16.87
CA THR A 197 10.14 24.72 -17.89
C THR A 197 11.46 24.61 -18.65
N ASP A 198 11.43 24.68 -19.98
CA ASP A 198 12.65 24.60 -20.80
C ASP A 198 13.57 25.82 -20.59
N VAL A 199 12.98 26.95 -20.23
CA VAL A 199 13.65 28.18 -19.79
C VAL A 199 12.88 28.81 -18.63
N ALA A 200 13.58 29.47 -17.71
CA ALA A 200 12.98 30.26 -16.62
C ALA A 200 12.48 31.62 -17.13
N SER A 201 11.50 31.59 -18.05
CA SER A 201 10.97 32.78 -18.73
C SER A 201 9.59 32.51 -19.34
N ASP A 202 8.80 33.57 -19.52
CA ASP A 202 7.50 33.58 -20.19
C ASP A 202 7.53 33.03 -21.63
N ILE A 203 8.68 33.10 -22.32
CA ILE A 203 8.85 32.57 -23.68
C ILE A 203 8.99 31.05 -23.76
N ARG A 204 8.93 30.35 -22.62
CA ARG A 204 9.01 28.88 -22.53
C ARG A 204 8.07 28.19 -23.51
N GLN A 205 8.54 27.11 -24.09
CA GLN A 205 7.79 26.31 -25.05
C GLN A 205 7.31 25.00 -24.42
N PHE A 206 7.93 24.57 -23.33
CA PHE A 206 7.63 23.31 -22.68
C PHE A 206 7.53 23.52 -21.18
N ASP A 207 6.45 23.03 -20.57
CA ASP A 207 6.28 22.98 -19.12
C ASP A 207 5.21 21.96 -18.71
N TYR A 208 5.22 21.56 -17.44
CA TYR A 208 4.06 21.02 -16.77
C TYR A 208 3.50 22.04 -15.77
N GLU A 209 2.19 22.10 -15.67
CA GLU A 209 1.47 23.02 -14.79
C GLU A 209 0.78 22.26 -13.65
N PHE A 210 0.94 22.73 -12.42
CA PHE A 210 0.08 22.43 -11.28
C PHE A 210 -0.66 23.70 -10.89
N ALA A 211 -1.99 23.70 -10.95
CA ALA A 211 -2.78 24.90 -10.70
C ALA A 211 -3.98 24.68 -9.78
N LEU A 212 -4.31 25.73 -9.06
CA LEU A 212 -5.65 25.96 -8.51
C LEU A 212 -6.36 26.91 -9.46
N SER A 213 -7.35 26.39 -10.17
CA SER A 213 -8.14 27.15 -11.14
C SER A 213 -9.51 27.51 -10.58
N ALA A 214 -10.02 28.68 -10.97
CA ALA A 214 -11.39 29.11 -10.80
C ALA A 214 -12.10 29.12 -12.18
N PRO A 215 -12.47 27.95 -12.74
CA PRO A 215 -13.05 27.87 -14.08
C PRO A 215 -14.52 28.34 -14.11
N ASP A 216 -14.96 28.74 -15.31
CA ASP A 216 -16.30 29.27 -15.62
C ASP A 216 -17.46 28.49 -15.00
N GLY A 217 -18.44 29.23 -14.45
CA GLY A 217 -19.74 28.71 -14.03
C GLY A 217 -19.72 27.73 -12.86
N LYS A 218 -18.56 27.48 -12.24
CA LYS A 218 -18.42 26.58 -11.10
C LYS A 218 -18.36 27.38 -9.80
N ALA A 219 -19.24 27.03 -8.86
CA ALA A 219 -19.10 27.47 -7.48
C ALA A 219 -17.79 26.95 -6.84
N SER A 220 -17.18 25.89 -7.39
CA SER A 220 -16.04 25.19 -6.81
C SER A 220 -14.73 25.44 -7.55
N LEU A 221 -13.63 25.56 -6.80
CA LEU A 221 -12.26 25.64 -7.32
C LEU A 221 -11.80 24.26 -7.84
N GLU A 222 -11.02 24.27 -8.91
CA GLU A 222 -10.52 23.11 -9.62
C GLU A 222 -9.02 22.86 -9.33
N ALA A 223 -8.67 21.61 -9.02
CA ALA A 223 -7.28 21.16 -9.05
C ALA A 223 -6.93 20.74 -10.48
N TYR A 224 -5.95 21.41 -11.09
CA TYR A 224 -5.68 21.28 -12.52
C TYR A 224 -4.22 20.88 -12.79
N ILE A 225 -4.04 19.96 -13.72
CA ILE A 225 -2.74 19.53 -14.26
C ILE A 225 -2.80 19.70 -15.77
N ALA A 226 -1.84 20.43 -16.33
CA ALA A 226 -1.68 20.59 -17.77
C ALA A 226 -0.22 20.41 -18.19
N LYS A 227 -0.01 20.38 -19.50
CA LYS A 227 1.30 20.51 -20.11
C LYS A 227 1.28 21.54 -21.22
N ARG A 228 2.38 22.25 -21.39
CA ARG A 228 2.72 23.02 -22.58
C ARG A 228 3.69 22.22 -23.43
N GLU A 229 3.38 22.05 -24.72
CA GLU A 229 4.31 21.50 -25.70
C GLU A 229 4.35 22.40 -26.93
N SER A 230 5.55 22.90 -27.26
CA SER A 230 5.75 23.87 -28.36
C SER A 230 4.80 25.07 -28.27
N GLY A 231 4.62 25.60 -27.06
CA GLY A 231 3.77 26.77 -26.80
C GLY A 231 2.27 26.48 -26.69
N ILE A 232 1.84 25.23 -26.87
CA ILE A 232 0.42 24.84 -26.83
C ILE A 232 0.10 24.17 -25.50
N ASP A 233 -0.87 24.71 -24.76
CA ASP A 233 -1.35 24.14 -23.50
C ASP A 233 -2.39 23.03 -23.76
N SER A 234 -2.29 21.95 -23.00
CA SER A 234 -3.25 20.84 -23.00
C SER A 234 -3.50 20.31 -21.58
N ALA A 235 -4.77 20.06 -21.27
CA ALA A 235 -5.17 19.49 -19.99
C ALA A 235 -4.75 18.03 -19.89
N LEU A 236 -4.15 17.63 -18.76
CA LEU A 236 -3.81 16.24 -18.45
C LEU A 236 -4.73 15.65 -17.38
N ALA A 237 -5.11 16.44 -16.37
CA ALA A 237 -6.11 16.05 -15.38
C ALA A 237 -6.76 17.29 -14.76
N ALA A 238 -8.02 17.16 -14.37
CA ALA A 238 -8.80 18.22 -13.75
C ALA A 238 -9.78 17.62 -12.74
N ASN A 239 -9.94 18.27 -11.58
CA ASN A 239 -10.91 17.85 -10.56
C ASN A 239 -11.62 19.06 -9.94
N THR A 240 -12.92 19.19 -10.20
CA THR A 240 -13.82 20.22 -9.61
C THR A 240 -14.50 19.76 -8.32
N GLY A 241 -14.39 18.48 -7.95
CA GLY A 241 -14.94 17.90 -6.73
C GLY A 241 -14.08 18.11 -5.49
N THR A 242 -13.32 19.21 -5.41
CA THR A 242 -12.42 19.52 -4.29
C THR A 242 -13.18 19.91 -3.02
N GLY A 243 -14.42 20.40 -3.18
CA GLY A 243 -15.19 21.02 -2.09
C GLY A 243 -14.73 22.44 -1.72
N LEU A 244 -13.72 22.96 -2.40
CA LEU A 244 -13.23 24.33 -2.22
C LEU A 244 -14.08 25.28 -3.06
N HIS A 245 -14.29 26.50 -2.56
CA HIS A 245 -15.06 27.54 -3.23
C HIS A 245 -14.21 28.80 -3.38
N GLN A 246 -14.54 29.65 -4.37
CA GLN A 246 -13.87 30.94 -4.51
C GLN A 246 -14.14 31.81 -3.27
N ASP A 247 -13.09 32.24 -2.60
CA ASP A 247 -13.16 33.14 -1.44
C ASP A 247 -11.92 34.04 -1.41
N ILE A 248 -12.12 35.33 -1.72
CA ILE A 248 -11.05 36.34 -1.78
C ILE A 248 -10.48 36.71 -0.41
N THR A 249 -11.02 36.17 0.68
CA THR A 249 -10.52 36.38 2.04
C THR A 249 -9.61 35.25 2.50
N LYS A 250 -9.60 34.11 1.80
CA LYS A 250 -8.93 32.87 2.21
C LYS A 250 -7.63 32.63 1.45
N PHE A 251 -6.74 31.88 2.10
CA PHE A 251 -5.58 31.30 1.46
C PHE A 251 -5.84 29.83 1.14
N PHE A 252 -5.19 29.36 0.09
CA PHE A 252 -5.21 27.97 -0.34
C PHE A 252 -3.79 27.48 -0.55
N TRP A 253 -3.55 26.19 -0.35
CA TRP A 253 -2.28 25.56 -0.69
C TRP A 253 -2.38 24.86 -2.04
N ILE A 254 -1.30 24.92 -2.81
CA ILE A 254 -1.06 24.08 -3.97
C ILE A 254 0.19 23.27 -3.65
N ARG A 255 0.09 21.94 -3.73
CA ARG A 255 1.25 21.03 -3.66
C ARG A 255 1.32 20.19 -4.93
N GLY A 256 2.40 20.31 -5.68
CA GLY A 256 2.68 19.57 -6.90
C GLY A 256 3.73 18.48 -6.69
N GLN A 257 3.61 17.36 -7.38
CA GLN A 257 4.61 16.30 -7.38
C GLN A 257 4.81 15.78 -8.80
N ILE A 258 6.06 15.73 -9.24
CA ILE A 258 6.48 15.22 -10.56
C ILE A 258 7.59 14.18 -10.39
N VAL A 259 7.45 13.04 -11.07
CA VAL A 259 8.43 11.95 -11.01
C VAL A 259 8.52 11.20 -12.34
N GLY A 260 9.74 10.80 -12.70
CA GLY A 260 10.03 9.98 -13.87
C GLY A 260 10.22 10.82 -15.14
N THR A 261 10.82 10.21 -16.16
CA THR A 261 11.18 10.90 -17.42
C THR A 261 10.36 10.39 -18.60
N ASN A 262 10.02 9.09 -18.66
CA ASN A 262 9.11 8.51 -19.63
C ASN A 262 8.61 7.12 -19.12
N PRO A 263 7.40 7.00 -18.55
CA PRO A 263 6.39 8.05 -18.41
C PRO A 263 6.72 9.08 -17.32
N VAL A 264 6.11 10.26 -17.40
CA VAL A 264 6.12 11.28 -16.33
C VAL A 264 4.83 11.16 -15.52
N THR A 265 4.94 11.01 -14.21
CA THR A 265 3.78 11.01 -13.30
C THR A 265 3.66 12.35 -12.60
N LEU A 266 2.46 12.93 -12.63
CA LEU A 266 2.13 14.24 -12.09
C LEU A 266 1.00 14.11 -11.08
N ARG A 267 1.11 14.79 -9.94
CA ARG A 267 0.05 14.79 -8.90
C ARG A 267 -0.07 16.18 -8.29
N VAL A 268 -1.29 16.60 -8.01
CA VAL A 268 -1.55 17.88 -7.32
C VAL A 268 -2.54 17.69 -6.17
N LYS A 269 -2.26 18.36 -5.05
CA LYS A 269 -3.17 18.55 -3.91
C LYS A 269 -3.47 20.03 -3.76
N VAL A 270 -4.72 20.31 -3.41
CA VAL A 270 -5.19 21.64 -3.05
C VAL A 270 -6.07 21.57 -1.81
N TRP A 271 -5.94 22.53 -0.91
CA TRP A 271 -6.77 22.64 0.31
C TRP A 271 -6.77 24.07 0.85
N GLU A 272 -7.76 24.41 1.68
CA GLU A 272 -7.83 25.70 2.38
C GLU A 272 -6.76 25.77 3.48
N ASP A 273 -6.08 26.91 3.59
CA ASP A 273 -5.10 27.15 4.66
C ASP A 273 -5.73 27.06 6.06
N GLY A 274 -4.94 26.62 7.04
CA GLY A 274 -5.43 26.34 8.40
C GLY A 274 -6.19 25.01 8.55
N THR A 275 -6.38 24.25 7.47
CA THR A 275 -6.92 22.88 7.50
C THR A 275 -5.83 21.83 7.33
N VAL A 276 -6.12 20.58 7.70
CA VAL A 276 -5.16 19.46 7.58
C VAL A 276 -4.94 19.14 6.09
N GLU A 277 -3.67 18.99 5.70
CA GLU A 277 -3.32 18.57 4.33
C GLU A 277 -4.02 17.22 3.99
N PRO A 278 -4.77 17.14 2.88
CA PRO A 278 -5.49 15.93 2.52
C PRO A 278 -4.55 14.73 2.32
N ALA A 279 -4.96 13.56 2.78
CA ALA A 279 -4.19 12.32 2.56
C ALA A 279 -4.17 11.93 1.06
N THR A 280 -5.29 12.12 0.36
CA THR A 280 -5.46 11.78 -1.07
C THR A 280 -5.07 12.92 -1.99
N TRP A 281 -4.54 12.60 -3.17
CA TRP A 281 -4.27 13.60 -4.21
C TRP A 281 -5.57 14.14 -4.82
N SER A 282 -5.65 15.45 -5.03
CA SER A 282 -6.82 16.10 -5.65
C SER A 282 -6.91 15.75 -7.14
N ALA A 283 -5.78 15.67 -7.85
CA ALA A 283 -5.71 15.12 -9.20
C ALA A 283 -4.37 14.39 -9.44
N THR A 284 -4.38 13.45 -10.39
CA THR A 284 -3.20 12.68 -10.80
C THR A 284 -3.26 12.43 -12.29
N ALA A 285 -2.13 12.59 -12.98
CA ALA A 285 -1.98 12.32 -14.40
C ALA A 285 -0.69 11.53 -14.68
N THR A 286 -0.66 10.88 -15.83
CA THR A 286 0.55 10.24 -16.36
C THR A 286 0.70 10.65 -17.82
N ASP A 287 1.78 11.36 -18.14
CA ASP A 287 2.19 11.61 -19.51
C ASP A 287 3.02 10.41 -19.99
N ASN A 288 2.42 9.59 -20.84
CA ASN A 288 3.03 8.34 -21.32
C ASN A 288 3.97 8.55 -22.52
N SER A 289 3.94 9.74 -23.12
CA SER A 289 4.73 10.06 -24.31
C SER A 289 5.19 11.53 -24.28
N PRO A 290 5.91 11.96 -23.23
CA PRO A 290 6.38 13.34 -23.09
C PRO A 290 7.34 13.73 -24.23
N ALA A 291 7.21 14.94 -24.76
CA ALA A 291 8.22 15.51 -25.66
C ALA A 291 9.61 15.55 -25.00
N ALA A 292 10.69 15.47 -25.80
CA ALA A 292 12.06 15.35 -25.29
C ALA A 292 12.45 16.42 -24.23
N PRO A 293 12.10 17.72 -24.38
CA PRO A 293 12.37 18.72 -23.34
C PRO A 293 11.68 18.42 -21.99
N LEU A 294 10.46 17.86 -22.01
CA LEU A 294 9.72 17.48 -20.80
C LEU A 294 10.28 16.23 -20.12
N GLN A 295 11.18 15.48 -20.78
CA GLN A 295 11.92 14.37 -20.19
C GLN A 295 13.19 14.83 -19.46
N ALA A 296 13.68 16.04 -19.76
CA ALA A 296 14.87 16.61 -19.18
C ALA A 296 14.58 17.33 -17.86
N ALA A 297 15.65 17.65 -17.13
CA ALA A 297 15.57 18.59 -16.01
C ALA A 297 15.29 20.00 -16.56
N GLY A 298 14.38 20.74 -15.91
CA GLY A 298 14.03 22.11 -16.29
C GLY A 298 13.82 23.01 -15.08
N TYR A 299 13.40 24.25 -15.29
CA TYR A 299 13.27 25.22 -14.20
C TYR A 299 11.90 25.12 -13.51
N ILE A 300 11.76 25.92 -12.44
CA ILE A 300 10.53 26.06 -11.67
C ILE A 300 10.15 27.54 -11.69
N ASP A 301 8.93 27.81 -12.14
CA ASP A 301 8.40 29.16 -12.18
C ASP A 301 7.09 29.21 -11.40
N LEU A 302 6.82 30.37 -10.78
CA LEU A 302 5.50 30.70 -10.25
C LEU A 302 4.86 31.74 -11.15
N SER A 303 3.55 31.63 -11.31
CA SER A 303 2.80 32.53 -12.17
C SER A 303 1.32 32.56 -11.81
N SER A 304 0.62 33.62 -12.19
CA SER A 304 -0.84 33.68 -12.31
C SER A 304 -1.28 33.68 -13.77
N TYR A 305 -2.52 33.27 -14.00
CA TYR A 305 -3.24 33.48 -15.25
C TYR A 305 -4.57 34.13 -14.92
N GLY A 306 -4.96 35.16 -15.66
CA GLY A 306 -6.24 35.82 -15.47
C GLY A 306 -6.82 36.31 -16.78
N ASN A 307 -8.10 36.03 -17.01
CA ASN A 307 -8.88 36.62 -18.09
C ASN A 307 -10.24 37.16 -17.61
N SER A 308 -10.44 37.24 -16.28
CA SER A 308 -11.71 37.60 -15.64
C SER A 308 -11.49 38.53 -14.43
N ASN A 309 -12.32 39.57 -14.32
CA ASN A 309 -12.31 40.55 -13.23
C ASN A 309 -10.91 41.19 -13.00
N LEU A 310 -10.32 41.70 -14.07
CA LEU A 310 -8.97 42.30 -14.04
C LEU A 310 -9.00 43.77 -13.58
N PRO A 311 -7.94 44.29 -12.91
CA PRO A 311 -6.69 43.59 -12.60
C PRO A 311 -6.87 42.53 -11.49
N LEU A 312 -6.31 41.35 -11.73
CA LEU A 312 -6.24 40.25 -10.77
C LEU A 312 -4.88 40.29 -10.07
N THR A 313 -4.86 40.29 -8.74
CA THR A 313 -3.66 40.05 -7.95
C THR A 313 -3.71 38.67 -7.31
N VAL A 314 -2.70 37.85 -7.60
CA VAL A 314 -2.45 36.61 -6.87
C VAL A 314 -1.30 36.84 -5.91
N HIS A 315 -1.55 36.57 -4.64
CA HIS A 315 -0.52 36.55 -3.60
C HIS A 315 0.02 35.14 -3.43
N PHE A 316 1.33 35.03 -3.24
CA PHE A 316 2.12 33.82 -3.03
C PHE A 316 2.87 33.94 -1.70
N GLY A 317 2.92 32.85 -0.95
CA GLY A 317 3.65 32.76 0.31
C GLY A 317 4.17 31.34 0.53
N ASP A 318 5.16 31.21 1.40
CA ASP A 318 5.67 29.93 1.89
C ASP A 318 5.99 28.94 0.76
N PHE A 319 6.69 29.41 -0.28
CA PHE A 319 7.08 28.58 -1.42
C PHE A 319 8.18 27.58 -1.01
N GLN A 320 8.06 26.36 -1.49
CA GLN A 320 9.06 25.32 -1.36
C GLN A 320 9.10 24.47 -2.63
N ALA A 321 10.30 24.16 -3.09
CA ALA A 321 10.63 23.19 -4.11
C ALA A 321 11.81 22.34 -3.63
N VAL A 322 11.62 21.03 -3.66
CA VAL A 322 12.56 20.06 -3.09
C VAL A 322 12.65 18.82 -3.97
N SER A 323 13.70 18.03 -3.79
CA SER A 323 13.84 16.69 -4.40
C SER A 323 12.61 15.85 -4.11
N TYR A 324 12.13 15.08 -5.09
CA TYR A 324 11.05 14.09 -4.90
C TYR A 324 11.30 13.21 -3.66
N ALA A 325 10.24 12.95 -2.88
CA ALA A 325 10.27 12.32 -1.56
C ALA A 325 11.07 13.06 -0.47
N ASN A 326 11.83 14.10 -0.82
CA ASN A 326 12.42 15.09 0.09
C ASN A 326 13.29 14.51 1.21
N GLY A 327 14.06 13.46 0.90
CA GLY A 327 14.85 12.71 1.87
C GLY A 327 14.06 11.66 2.66
N ALA A 328 12.74 11.55 2.49
CA ALA A 328 12.01 10.35 2.86
C ALA A 328 12.30 9.24 1.85
N GLY A 329 12.38 7.99 2.32
CA GLY A 329 12.69 6.86 1.46
C GLY A 329 13.49 5.77 2.17
N ASN A 330 14.09 4.91 1.35
CA ASN A 330 14.73 3.68 1.81
C ASN A 330 16.25 3.87 1.82
N TYR A 331 16.86 3.65 2.98
CA TYR A 331 18.28 3.76 3.22
C TYR A 331 18.82 2.38 3.57
N THR A 332 19.77 1.86 2.80
CA THR A 332 20.32 0.51 3.01
C THR A 332 21.69 0.58 3.65
N SER A 333 21.93 -0.23 4.66
CA SER A 333 23.22 -0.36 5.34
C SER A 333 24.29 -0.93 4.42
N GLY A 334 25.56 -0.76 4.80
CA GLY A 334 26.61 -1.65 4.33
C GLY A 334 26.32 -3.12 4.65
N THR A 335 27.03 -4.05 4.00
CA THR A 335 26.90 -5.48 4.27
C THR A 335 27.66 -5.89 5.53
N PHE A 336 27.14 -6.90 6.24
CA PHE A 336 27.77 -7.54 7.38
C PHE A 336 27.88 -9.05 7.14
N THR A 337 29.00 -9.68 7.49
CA THR A 337 29.21 -11.13 7.33
C THR A 337 29.08 -11.85 8.69
N PRO A 338 28.01 -12.61 8.93
CA PRO A 338 27.86 -13.43 10.13
C PRO A 338 28.97 -14.46 10.30
N SER A 339 29.53 -14.56 11.51
CA SER A 339 30.54 -15.56 11.88
C SER A 339 29.95 -16.79 12.59
N THR A 340 28.75 -16.65 13.15
CA THR A 340 28.00 -17.73 13.79
C THR A 340 26.59 -17.85 13.23
N THR A 341 26.05 -19.06 13.20
CA THR A 341 24.64 -19.30 12.83
C THR A 341 23.68 -18.75 13.88
N GLY A 342 22.57 -18.15 13.45
CA GLY A 342 21.50 -17.70 14.33
C GLY A 342 20.81 -16.45 13.79
N THR A 343 19.86 -15.94 14.56
CA THR A 343 19.07 -14.76 14.17
C THR A 343 19.74 -13.48 14.65
N TYR A 344 20.39 -12.76 13.75
CA TYR A 344 20.93 -11.42 14.04
C TYR A 344 19.80 -10.40 14.09
N ARG A 345 19.95 -9.39 14.93
CA ARG A 345 18.99 -8.27 15.06
C ARG A 345 19.62 -6.99 14.58
N TRP A 346 18.78 -6.05 14.14
CA TRP A 346 19.20 -4.77 13.61
C TRP A 346 18.47 -3.61 14.29
N ARG A 347 19.15 -2.48 14.39
CA ARG A 347 18.56 -1.19 14.71
C ARG A 347 19.09 -0.14 13.74
N ALA A 348 18.20 0.73 13.28
CA ALA A 348 18.53 1.87 12.45
C ALA A 348 18.22 3.16 13.21
N PHE A 349 19.01 4.20 12.97
CA PHE A 349 18.91 5.49 13.66
C PHE A 349 19.04 6.62 12.64
N TYR A 350 17.99 7.41 12.51
CA TYR A 350 18.01 8.67 11.80
C TYR A 350 18.44 9.78 12.77
N SER A 351 19.44 10.57 12.37
CA SER A 351 20.04 11.62 13.21
C SER A 351 19.10 12.78 13.55
N GLY A 352 18.03 12.97 12.79
CA GLY A 352 17.29 14.24 12.79
C GLY A 352 18.04 15.34 12.05
N ASP A 353 17.43 16.52 12.01
CA ASP A 353 18.00 17.76 11.49
C ASP A 353 17.43 18.99 12.22
N LEU A 354 17.56 20.20 11.62
CA LEU A 354 17.07 21.44 12.22
C LEU A 354 15.54 21.46 12.40
N ASN A 355 14.80 20.80 11.49
CA ASN A 355 13.35 20.82 11.43
C ASN A 355 12.70 19.50 11.86
N ASN A 356 13.51 18.44 11.99
CA ASN A 356 13.06 17.08 12.23
C ASN A 356 13.77 16.48 13.45
N GLU A 357 12.99 15.89 14.36
CA GLU A 357 13.55 15.11 15.47
C GLU A 357 14.27 13.85 14.97
N ALA A 358 15.21 13.36 15.76
CA ALA A 358 15.85 12.07 15.54
C ALA A 358 14.83 10.93 15.69
N ALA A 359 15.01 9.85 14.94
CA ALA A 359 14.15 8.67 14.99
C ALA A 359 14.98 7.40 15.06
N SER A 360 14.47 6.36 15.72
CA SER A 360 15.16 5.07 15.77
C SER A 360 14.18 3.91 15.70
N THR A 361 14.64 2.79 15.15
CA THR A 361 13.87 1.55 15.22
C THR A 361 14.04 0.88 16.58
N ALA A 362 12.99 0.18 17.00
CA ALA A 362 13.07 -0.74 18.13
C ALA A 362 14.09 -1.85 17.82
N CYS A 363 14.59 -2.54 18.86
CA CYS A 363 15.36 -3.77 18.66
C CYS A 363 14.50 -4.75 17.84
N SER A 364 14.88 -4.95 16.57
CA SER A 364 14.04 -5.66 15.62
C SER A 364 13.66 -7.04 16.15
N VAL A 365 12.37 -7.25 16.46
CA VAL A 365 11.75 -8.55 16.25
C VAL A 365 11.72 -8.73 14.74
N VAL A 366 12.60 -9.56 14.22
CA VAL A 366 12.76 -9.77 12.78
C VAL A 366 11.38 -10.05 12.18
N ASN A 367 10.93 -9.22 11.23
CA ASN A 367 10.61 -9.69 9.89
C ASN A 367 10.18 -8.53 8.95
N PRO A 368 10.64 -8.47 7.68
CA PRO A 368 9.85 -7.87 6.60
C PRO A 368 8.38 -8.31 6.70
N PRO A 369 7.39 -7.54 6.22
CA PRO A 369 6.03 -8.06 6.15
C PRO A 369 6.05 -9.37 5.36
N GLU A 370 5.90 -10.50 6.06
CA GLU A 370 5.99 -11.82 5.43
C GLU A 370 4.84 -11.96 4.42
N PRO A 371 5.00 -12.77 3.36
CA PRO A 371 3.85 -13.15 2.55
C PRO A 371 2.72 -13.65 3.45
N PRO A 372 1.46 -13.34 3.13
CA PRO A 372 0.35 -13.74 3.99
C PRO A 372 0.32 -15.27 4.15
N VAL A 373 -0.19 -15.77 5.27
CA VAL A 373 -0.34 -17.21 5.49
C VAL A 373 -1.79 -17.60 5.24
N ALA A 374 -2.06 -18.22 4.10
CA ALA A 374 -3.40 -18.70 3.75
C ALA A 374 -3.82 -19.87 4.63
N ARG A 375 -5.13 -19.94 4.92
CA ARG A 375 -5.78 -21.03 5.63
C ARG A 375 -7.07 -21.42 4.91
N ILE A 376 -7.37 -22.71 4.91
CA ILE A 376 -8.63 -23.26 4.40
C ILE A 376 -9.25 -24.14 5.48
N ALA A 377 -10.56 -24.00 5.70
CA ALA A 377 -11.28 -24.81 6.67
C ALA A 377 -11.21 -26.30 6.30
N ALA A 378 -10.99 -27.15 7.31
CA ALA A 378 -10.95 -28.59 7.10
C ALA A 378 -12.30 -29.07 6.59
N LEU A 379 -12.28 -29.88 5.53
CA LEU A 379 -13.47 -30.53 5.01
C LEU A 379 -13.65 -31.88 5.71
N PRO A 380 -14.90 -32.32 5.92
CA PRO A 380 -15.13 -33.69 6.36
C PRO A 380 -14.64 -34.66 5.29
N THR A 381 -14.09 -35.79 5.74
CA THR A 381 -13.55 -36.85 4.87
C THR A 381 -14.53 -37.28 3.77
N TRP A 382 -15.81 -37.36 4.11
CA TRP A 382 -16.90 -37.62 3.17
C TRP A 382 -18.03 -36.63 3.42
N ARG A 383 -18.79 -36.34 2.36
CA ARG A 383 -19.96 -35.46 2.44
C ARG A 383 -21.11 -36.06 1.65
N ALA A 384 -22.20 -36.41 2.32
CA ALA A 384 -23.43 -36.92 1.70
C ALA A 384 -24.26 -35.81 1.04
N SER A 385 -23.60 -34.95 0.26
CA SER A 385 -24.17 -33.87 -0.53
C SER A 385 -23.24 -33.55 -1.69
N ARG A 386 -23.81 -33.13 -2.84
CA ARG A 386 -23.03 -32.65 -3.98
C ARG A 386 -22.46 -31.23 -3.76
N PHE A 387 -22.95 -30.52 -2.75
CA PHE A 387 -22.54 -29.16 -2.45
C PHE A 387 -21.43 -29.15 -1.41
N ILE A 388 -20.28 -28.62 -1.77
CA ILE A 388 -19.08 -28.53 -0.93
C ILE A 388 -18.93 -27.07 -0.50
N PRO A 389 -19.48 -26.67 0.67
CA PRO A 389 -19.19 -25.37 1.24
C PRO A 389 -17.72 -25.32 1.65
N LEU A 390 -17.05 -24.24 1.24
CA LEU A 390 -15.66 -23.94 1.54
C LEU A 390 -15.62 -22.59 2.24
N ALA A 391 -14.74 -22.49 3.23
CA ALA A 391 -14.39 -21.24 3.88
C ALA A 391 -12.87 -21.16 3.95
N TRP A 392 -12.33 -19.98 3.70
CA TRP A 392 -10.90 -19.72 3.69
C TRP A 392 -10.61 -18.30 4.17
N GLY A 393 -9.35 -18.04 4.44
CA GLY A 393 -8.86 -16.71 4.78
C GLY A 393 -7.34 -16.74 4.82
N ALA A 394 -6.75 -15.68 5.33
CA ALA A 394 -5.33 -15.63 5.61
C ALA A 394 -5.03 -14.78 6.83
N THR A 395 -3.87 -14.99 7.41
CA THR A 395 -3.28 -14.08 8.39
C THR A 395 -2.29 -13.21 7.63
N SER A 396 -2.38 -11.89 7.78
CA SER A 396 -1.40 -10.96 7.20
C SER A 396 -0.03 -11.22 7.81
N GLY A 397 1.03 -11.24 7.00
CA GLY A 397 2.41 -11.18 7.50
C GLY A 397 2.90 -9.75 7.74
N GLY A 398 2.03 -8.75 7.57
CA GLY A 398 2.31 -7.33 7.85
C GLY A 398 1.57 -6.37 6.90
N ALA A 399 1.23 -6.84 5.70
CA ALA A 399 0.35 -6.12 4.76
C ALA A 399 -1.06 -6.71 4.72
N ALA A 400 -2.06 -5.86 4.46
CA ALA A 400 -3.46 -6.27 4.37
C ALA A 400 -3.69 -7.29 3.24
N VAL A 401 -4.40 -8.38 3.53
CA VAL A 401 -4.76 -9.39 2.53
C VAL A 401 -5.87 -8.85 1.63
N THR A 402 -5.64 -8.82 0.32
CA THR A 402 -6.55 -8.21 -0.65
C THR A 402 -7.37 -9.25 -1.42
N THR A 403 -6.74 -10.34 -1.87
CA THR A 403 -7.39 -11.32 -2.74
C THR A 403 -6.93 -12.75 -2.50
N TYR A 404 -7.71 -13.72 -2.99
CA TYR A 404 -7.45 -15.14 -2.89
C TYR A 404 -7.56 -15.84 -4.24
N ASP A 405 -6.75 -16.87 -4.44
CA ASP A 405 -6.95 -17.86 -5.49
C ASP A 405 -7.37 -19.20 -4.85
N VAL A 406 -8.34 -19.88 -5.44
CA VAL A 406 -8.80 -21.20 -5.00
C VAL A 406 -8.69 -22.18 -6.15
N ARG A 407 -7.97 -23.28 -5.94
CA ARG A 407 -7.83 -24.36 -6.92
C ARG A 407 -8.31 -25.69 -6.34
N TYR A 408 -8.71 -26.60 -7.21
CA TYR A 408 -8.99 -27.98 -6.82
C TYR A 408 -8.39 -28.97 -7.79
N GLN A 409 -8.09 -30.17 -7.29
CA GLN A 409 -7.90 -31.36 -8.11
C GLN A 409 -8.98 -32.39 -7.77
N ARG A 410 -9.29 -33.24 -8.74
CA ARG A 410 -10.36 -34.24 -8.64
C ARG A 410 -9.84 -35.61 -9.06
N ALA A 411 -10.23 -36.64 -8.31
CA ALA A 411 -10.10 -38.03 -8.71
C ALA A 411 -11.48 -38.71 -8.73
N PRO A 412 -11.89 -39.36 -9.84
CA PRO A 412 -13.05 -40.23 -9.82
C PRO A 412 -12.76 -41.48 -8.98
N TRP A 413 -13.83 -42.15 -8.54
CA TRP A 413 -13.80 -43.37 -7.73
C TRP A 413 -12.99 -44.53 -8.34
N ASN A 414 -12.77 -44.52 -9.65
CA ASN A 414 -12.04 -45.51 -10.43
C ASN A 414 -10.75 -44.99 -11.08
N GLY A 415 -10.26 -43.80 -10.71
CA GLY A 415 -9.13 -43.17 -11.40
C GLY A 415 -8.20 -42.37 -10.50
N ARG A 416 -7.16 -41.78 -11.09
CA ARG A 416 -6.19 -40.92 -10.40
C ARG A 416 -6.67 -39.48 -10.31
N PHE A 417 -5.99 -38.67 -9.49
CA PHE A 417 -6.19 -37.22 -9.51
C PHE A 417 -5.71 -36.65 -10.85
N GLY A 418 -6.52 -35.75 -11.41
CA GLY A 418 -6.07 -34.89 -12.51
C GLY A 418 -5.23 -33.72 -12.00
N ALA A 419 -4.82 -32.85 -12.92
CA ALA A 419 -4.15 -31.59 -12.59
C ALA A 419 -5.05 -30.68 -11.73
N PHE A 420 -4.41 -29.76 -10.99
CA PHE A 420 -5.14 -28.69 -10.32
C PHE A 420 -5.77 -27.75 -11.34
N VAL A 421 -7.04 -27.43 -11.13
CA VAL A 421 -7.83 -26.47 -11.89
C VAL A 421 -8.07 -25.25 -11.00
N LEU A 422 -7.79 -24.05 -11.52
CA LEU A 422 -8.12 -22.79 -10.86
C LEU A 422 -9.64 -22.58 -10.92
N TRP A 423 -10.28 -22.53 -9.75
CA TRP A 423 -11.73 -22.40 -9.62
C TRP A 423 -12.18 -20.97 -9.34
N ARG A 424 -11.39 -20.24 -8.54
CA ARG A 424 -11.56 -18.81 -8.26
C ARG A 424 -10.19 -18.16 -8.40
N SER A 425 -10.15 -16.98 -9.01
CA SER A 425 -8.94 -16.17 -9.17
C SER A 425 -9.19 -14.77 -8.63
N ALA A 426 -8.20 -14.20 -7.95
CA ALA A 426 -8.24 -12.84 -7.41
C ALA A 426 -9.56 -12.47 -6.70
N THR A 427 -10.18 -13.43 -6.00
CA THR A 427 -11.47 -13.21 -5.35
C THR A 427 -11.29 -12.57 -3.98
N THR A 428 -12.15 -11.61 -3.63
CA THR A 428 -12.23 -11.03 -2.28
C THR A 428 -13.10 -11.86 -1.33
N ALA A 429 -13.91 -12.78 -1.87
CA ALA A 429 -14.75 -13.65 -1.07
C ALA A 429 -13.89 -14.61 -0.22
N THR A 430 -14.35 -14.87 1.00
CA THR A 430 -13.73 -15.80 1.96
C THR A 430 -14.50 -17.12 2.08
N SER A 431 -15.56 -17.29 1.30
CA SER A 431 -16.32 -18.54 1.22
C SER A 431 -17.01 -18.69 -0.12
N ALA A 432 -17.25 -19.94 -0.51
CA ALA A 432 -18.08 -20.29 -1.65
C ALA A 432 -18.51 -21.76 -1.57
N THR A 433 -19.57 -22.12 -2.31
CA THR A 433 -20.01 -23.52 -2.43
C THR A 433 -19.64 -24.07 -3.80
N ALA A 434 -18.78 -25.09 -3.83
CA ALA A 434 -18.49 -25.83 -5.05
C ALA A 434 -19.52 -26.95 -5.28
N THR A 435 -19.93 -27.16 -6.53
CA THR A 435 -20.79 -28.28 -6.90
C THR A 435 -19.94 -29.43 -7.42
N GLY A 436 -19.81 -30.49 -6.63
CA GLY A 436 -19.00 -31.63 -7.00
C GLY A 436 -19.79 -32.78 -7.62
N ARG A 437 -19.08 -33.54 -8.46
CA ARG A 437 -19.59 -34.74 -9.14
C ARG A 437 -19.64 -35.94 -8.17
N PRO A 438 -20.77 -36.67 -8.09
CA PRO A 438 -20.87 -37.92 -7.33
C PRO A 438 -19.77 -38.93 -7.68
N GLY A 439 -19.31 -39.69 -6.67
CA GLY A 439 -18.23 -40.65 -6.83
C GLY A 439 -16.87 -40.03 -7.14
N SER A 440 -16.59 -38.84 -6.61
CA SER A 440 -15.30 -38.17 -6.80
C SER A 440 -14.73 -37.68 -5.46
N THR A 441 -13.42 -37.79 -5.30
CA THR A 441 -12.67 -37.07 -4.27
C THR A 441 -12.21 -35.74 -4.83
N TYR A 442 -12.51 -34.65 -4.13
CA TYR A 442 -12.02 -33.31 -4.41
C TYR A 442 -11.02 -32.92 -3.34
N CYS A 443 -9.95 -32.24 -3.76
CA CYS A 443 -8.94 -31.66 -2.87
C CYS A 443 -8.78 -30.20 -3.23
N PHE A 444 -9.11 -29.31 -2.29
CA PHE A 444 -9.09 -27.85 -2.48
C PHE A 444 -7.86 -27.24 -1.80
N SER A 445 -7.28 -26.24 -2.43
CA SER A 445 -6.16 -25.47 -1.92
C SER A 445 -6.37 -23.98 -2.21
N VAL A 446 -5.95 -23.13 -1.28
CA VAL A 446 -6.08 -21.68 -1.35
C VAL A 446 -4.70 -21.05 -1.26
N ARG A 447 -4.51 -19.91 -1.91
CA ARG A 447 -3.41 -18.98 -1.60
C ARG A 447 -3.96 -17.56 -1.50
N ALA A 448 -3.26 -16.70 -0.80
CA ALA A 448 -3.64 -15.31 -0.58
C ALA A 448 -2.63 -14.36 -1.22
N ARG A 449 -3.09 -13.16 -1.57
CA ARG A 449 -2.27 -12.03 -2.00
C ARG A 449 -2.52 -10.83 -1.10
N ASP A 450 -1.49 -10.09 -0.77
CA ASP A 450 -1.60 -8.86 0.02
C ASP A 450 -1.57 -7.59 -0.84
N ALA A 451 -1.69 -6.42 -0.19
CA ALA A 451 -1.67 -5.10 -0.81
C ALA A 451 -0.30 -4.74 -1.42
N LEU A 452 0.78 -5.42 -1.00
CA LEU A 452 2.12 -5.29 -1.56
C LEU A 452 2.36 -6.25 -2.74
N GLY A 453 1.35 -7.04 -3.12
CA GLY A 453 1.43 -8.01 -4.20
C GLY A 453 2.08 -9.35 -3.84
N GLN A 454 2.52 -9.53 -2.59
CA GLN A 454 3.14 -10.77 -2.12
C GLN A 454 2.12 -11.91 -2.09
N VAL A 455 2.58 -13.13 -2.38
CA VAL A 455 1.71 -14.30 -2.55
C VAL A 455 2.09 -15.41 -1.58
N SER A 456 1.10 -15.93 -0.87
CA SER A 456 1.30 -17.08 0.02
C SER A 456 1.67 -18.34 -0.77
N ALA A 457 2.33 -19.28 -0.09
CA ALA A 457 2.30 -20.66 -0.53
C ALA A 457 0.84 -21.16 -0.61
N TRP A 458 0.59 -22.11 -1.51
CA TRP A 458 -0.68 -22.83 -1.55
C TRP A 458 -0.85 -23.63 -0.26
N THR A 459 -2.01 -23.52 0.39
CA THR A 459 -2.35 -24.35 1.57
C THR A 459 -2.21 -25.83 1.24
N ARG A 460 -1.88 -26.65 2.25
CA ARG A 460 -2.10 -28.09 2.14
C ARG A 460 -3.55 -28.34 1.73
N ALA A 461 -3.75 -29.21 0.75
CA ALA A 461 -5.08 -29.44 0.24
C ALA A 461 -5.97 -30.11 1.30
N THR A 462 -7.18 -29.59 1.46
CA THR A 462 -8.25 -30.21 2.26
C THR A 462 -9.16 -30.99 1.33
N CYS A 463 -9.49 -32.24 1.66
CA CYS A 463 -10.14 -33.14 0.72
C CYS A 463 -11.43 -33.72 1.27
N THR A 464 -12.43 -33.83 0.40
CA THR A 464 -13.69 -34.51 0.70
C THR A 464 -14.09 -35.42 -0.45
N ALA A 465 -14.68 -36.56 -0.13
CA ALA A 465 -15.25 -37.47 -1.09
C ALA A 465 -16.77 -37.33 -1.14
N ILE A 466 -17.29 -37.11 -2.35
CA ILE A 466 -18.71 -37.15 -2.62
C ILE A 466 -19.08 -38.60 -2.95
N PRO A 467 -20.04 -39.21 -2.22
CA PRO A 467 -20.46 -40.58 -2.46
C PRO A 467 -20.93 -40.83 -3.90
N LEU A 468 -20.66 -42.03 -4.38
CA LEU A 468 -21.45 -42.63 -5.44
C LEU A 468 -22.88 -42.82 -4.95
N ASP A 469 -23.80 -42.65 -5.88
CA ASP A 469 -25.21 -42.93 -5.69
C ASP A 469 -25.50 -44.44 -5.64
N ASP A 470 -26.59 -44.84 -4.97
CA ASP A 470 -27.04 -46.23 -4.89
C ASP A 470 -27.28 -46.85 -6.28
N ARG A 471 -27.83 -46.08 -7.22
CA ARG A 471 -28.07 -46.51 -8.62
C ARG A 471 -26.81 -46.93 -9.34
N SER A 472 -25.66 -46.48 -8.84
CA SER A 472 -24.40 -46.87 -9.41
C SER A 472 -24.10 -48.34 -9.06
N LEU A 473 -24.48 -48.86 -7.89
CA LEU A 473 -24.08 -50.19 -7.42
C LEU A 473 -24.83 -51.32 -8.15
N ALA A 474 -24.11 -52.33 -8.63
CA ALA A 474 -24.72 -53.51 -9.22
C ALA A 474 -25.40 -54.35 -8.15
N ARG A 475 -26.67 -54.69 -8.36
CA ARG A 475 -27.50 -55.44 -7.41
C ARG A 475 -27.41 -56.94 -7.71
N VAL A 476 -27.15 -57.74 -6.68
CA VAL A 476 -27.16 -59.22 -6.75
C VAL A 476 -28.13 -59.74 -5.68
N GLY A 477 -29.12 -60.53 -6.09
CA GLY A 477 -30.25 -60.92 -5.24
C GLY A 477 -31.29 -59.80 -5.08
N SER A 478 -32.22 -59.98 -4.15
CA SER A 478 -33.40 -59.10 -4.03
C SER A 478 -33.07 -57.73 -3.41
N TRP A 479 -33.11 -56.69 -4.24
CA TRP A 479 -33.03 -55.27 -3.86
C TRP A 479 -34.10 -54.48 -4.60
N ALA A 480 -34.89 -53.70 -3.87
CA ALA A 480 -35.87 -52.78 -4.46
C ALA A 480 -35.28 -51.36 -4.54
N ALA A 481 -35.27 -50.76 -5.72
CA ALA A 481 -34.91 -49.35 -5.93
C ALA A 481 -36.11 -48.45 -5.64
N ARG A 482 -35.88 -47.33 -4.95
CA ARG A 482 -36.92 -46.36 -4.58
C ARG A 482 -36.38 -44.94 -4.57
N THR A 483 -37.30 -43.97 -4.53
CA THR A 483 -37.01 -42.54 -4.47
C THR A 483 -37.50 -41.93 -3.17
N GLY A 484 -36.92 -40.80 -2.78
CA GLY A 484 -37.40 -39.98 -1.67
C GLY A 484 -36.42 -38.85 -1.33
N SER A 485 -36.94 -37.64 -1.11
CA SER A 485 -36.13 -36.42 -0.89
C SER A 485 -35.20 -36.48 0.34
N ALA A 486 -35.50 -37.35 1.31
CA ALA A 486 -34.68 -37.54 2.50
C ALA A 486 -33.38 -38.32 2.24
N TYR A 487 -33.26 -39.00 1.08
CA TYR A 487 -32.14 -39.89 0.74
C TYR A 487 -31.10 -39.16 -0.12
N TYR A 488 -29.89 -39.72 -0.20
CA TYR A 488 -28.81 -39.10 -0.96
C TYR A 488 -29.18 -39.08 -2.45
N LEU A 489 -29.11 -37.90 -3.06
CA LEU A 489 -29.57 -37.65 -4.44
C LEU A 489 -31.00 -38.14 -4.73
N SER A 490 -31.82 -38.20 -3.67
CA SER A 490 -33.22 -38.61 -3.70
C SER A 490 -33.50 -40.05 -4.13
N THR A 491 -32.51 -40.96 -4.06
CA THR A 491 -32.66 -42.39 -4.38
C THR A 491 -32.07 -43.29 -3.29
N PHE A 492 -32.57 -44.53 -3.22
CA PHE A 492 -32.04 -45.56 -2.34
C PHE A 492 -32.42 -46.98 -2.81
N VAL A 493 -31.67 -47.97 -2.33
CA VAL A 493 -32.02 -49.39 -2.47
C VAL A 493 -32.31 -50.02 -1.12
N ARG A 494 -33.30 -50.93 -1.10
CA ARG A 494 -33.74 -51.63 0.11
C ARG A 494 -33.78 -53.15 -0.07
N SER A 495 -33.37 -53.89 0.95
CA SER A 495 -33.49 -55.34 1.01
C SER A 495 -33.89 -55.83 2.41
N TYR A 496 -34.48 -57.01 2.47
CA TYR A 496 -34.73 -57.80 3.68
C TYR A 496 -34.05 -59.18 3.62
N THR A 497 -33.41 -59.49 2.49
CA THR A 497 -32.98 -60.83 2.14
C THR A 497 -31.52 -61.02 2.53
N ARG A 498 -31.27 -61.92 3.48
CA ARG A 498 -29.90 -62.31 3.87
C ARG A 498 -29.15 -62.81 2.63
N GLY A 499 -27.92 -62.33 2.43
CA GLY A 499 -27.06 -62.71 1.31
C GLY A 499 -27.17 -61.82 0.08
N ALA A 500 -28.19 -60.96 -0.04
CA ALA A 500 -28.26 -59.97 -1.11
C ALA A 500 -27.05 -59.02 -1.06
N LYS A 501 -26.51 -58.64 -2.22
CA LYS A 501 -25.28 -57.84 -2.35
C LYS A 501 -25.47 -56.60 -3.22
N LEU A 502 -24.75 -55.54 -2.87
CA LEU A 502 -24.44 -54.43 -3.76
C LEU A 502 -22.95 -54.51 -4.10
N VAL A 503 -22.62 -54.41 -5.40
CA VAL A 503 -21.27 -54.66 -5.90
C VAL A 503 -20.80 -53.49 -6.75
N ARG A 504 -19.54 -53.11 -6.57
CA ARG A 504 -18.84 -52.18 -7.47
C ARG A 504 -17.44 -52.69 -7.78
N THR A 505 -17.17 -52.96 -9.06
CA THR A 505 -15.86 -53.37 -9.58
C THR A 505 -15.03 -52.15 -9.99
N GLY A 506 -13.70 -52.30 -10.07
CA GLY A 506 -12.79 -51.24 -10.53
C GLY A 506 -12.67 -50.06 -9.55
N VAL A 507 -13.03 -50.26 -8.28
CA VAL A 507 -12.89 -49.23 -7.25
C VAL A 507 -11.41 -49.03 -6.97
N VAL A 508 -10.96 -47.78 -6.98
CA VAL A 508 -9.63 -47.44 -6.47
C VAL A 508 -9.84 -46.65 -5.17
N ALA A 509 -9.54 -47.22 -4.01
CA ALA A 509 -9.86 -46.62 -2.70
C ALA A 509 -8.66 -46.58 -1.77
N ARG A 510 -8.51 -45.48 -1.04
CA ARG A 510 -7.71 -45.38 0.18
C ARG A 510 -8.59 -45.31 1.42
N GLY A 511 -9.84 -44.84 1.30
CA GLY A 511 -10.82 -44.86 2.39
C GLY A 511 -12.21 -45.21 1.88
N ILE A 512 -12.97 -45.94 2.68
CA ILE A 512 -14.30 -46.42 2.34
C ILE A 512 -15.26 -46.05 3.47
N ALA A 513 -16.43 -45.52 3.10
CA ALA A 513 -17.61 -45.40 3.95
C ALA A 513 -18.86 -45.76 3.12
N ILE A 514 -19.96 -46.08 3.77
CA ILE A 514 -21.26 -46.27 3.13
C ILE A 514 -22.21 -45.15 3.55
N VAL A 515 -23.16 -44.81 2.69
CA VAL A 515 -24.30 -43.96 3.02
C VAL A 515 -25.51 -44.88 3.19
N ALA A 516 -26.10 -44.90 4.37
CA ALA A 516 -27.17 -45.81 4.72
C ALA A 516 -28.20 -45.15 5.65
N THR A 517 -29.39 -45.74 5.74
CA THR A 517 -30.36 -45.38 6.79
C THR A 517 -30.15 -46.27 8.00
N THR A 518 -30.02 -45.65 9.17
CA THR A 518 -30.14 -46.36 10.45
C THR A 518 -31.51 -46.13 11.06
N CYS A 519 -32.10 -47.13 11.69
CA CYS A 519 -33.46 -47.05 12.25
C CYS A 519 -33.72 -48.14 13.29
N ARG A 520 -34.81 -48.03 14.05
CA ARG A 520 -35.20 -49.08 15.01
C ARG A 520 -35.59 -50.34 14.23
N GLY A 521 -34.97 -51.47 14.56
CA GLY A 521 -35.16 -52.74 13.87
C GLY A 521 -34.46 -52.87 12.51
N CYS A 522 -33.66 -51.87 12.10
CA CYS A 522 -32.85 -51.99 10.89
C CYS A 522 -31.83 -53.14 11.01
N GLY A 523 -31.52 -53.75 9.87
CA GLY A 523 -30.70 -54.95 9.75
C GLY A 523 -29.19 -54.70 9.88
N SER A 524 -28.41 -55.67 9.42
CA SER A 524 -26.94 -55.58 9.42
C SER A 524 -26.36 -55.93 8.06
N VAL A 525 -25.19 -55.35 7.78
CA VAL A 525 -24.42 -55.60 6.56
C VAL A 525 -22.96 -55.91 6.87
N ARG A 526 -22.31 -56.64 5.98
CA ARG A 526 -20.85 -56.80 5.92
C ARG A 526 -20.30 -56.18 4.65
N VAL A 527 -19.24 -55.40 4.77
CA VAL A 527 -18.55 -54.77 3.64
C VAL A 527 -17.27 -55.53 3.36
N TYR A 528 -17.05 -55.91 2.10
CA TYR A 528 -15.92 -56.72 1.65
C TYR A 528 -15.11 -56.00 0.57
N TRP A 529 -13.80 -56.31 0.53
CA TRP A 529 -12.88 -56.00 -0.56
C TRP A 529 -12.42 -57.30 -1.21
N GLY A 530 -12.92 -57.60 -2.41
CA GLY A 530 -12.85 -58.94 -2.99
C GLY A 530 -13.53 -59.94 -2.07
N SER A 531 -12.78 -60.95 -1.61
CA SER A 531 -13.21 -61.93 -0.60
C SER A 531 -12.93 -61.50 0.85
N THR A 532 -12.13 -60.44 1.07
CA THR A 532 -11.71 -60.03 2.41
C THR A 532 -12.79 -59.20 3.10
N LEU A 533 -13.18 -59.58 4.32
CA LEU A 533 -14.11 -58.79 5.13
C LEU A 533 -13.40 -57.54 5.67
N LEU A 534 -13.98 -56.36 5.40
CA LEU A 534 -13.49 -55.08 5.93
C LEU A 534 -14.18 -54.70 7.23
N ARG A 535 -15.52 -54.75 7.27
CA ARG A 535 -16.30 -54.36 8.45
C ARG A 535 -17.66 -55.04 8.50
N SER A 536 -18.10 -55.43 9.69
CA SER A 536 -19.50 -55.75 10.00
C SER A 536 -20.19 -54.52 10.60
N ILE A 537 -21.37 -54.16 10.11
CA ILE A 537 -22.08 -52.92 10.46
C ILE A 537 -23.53 -53.28 10.84
N SER A 538 -23.93 -52.89 12.06
CA SER A 538 -25.35 -52.84 12.44
C SER A 538 -25.95 -51.51 12.00
N LEU A 539 -27.11 -51.54 11.36
CA LEU A 539 -27.89 -50.34 11.02
C LEU A 539 -29.01 -50.07 12.04
N ASN A 540 -29.15 -50.91 13.07
CA ASN A 540 -30.11 -50.69 14.14
C ASN A 540 -29.73 -49.43 14.95
N SER A 541 -30.69 -48.55 15.19
CA SER A 541 -30.53 -47.30 15.95
C SER A 541 -31.87 -46.91 16.55
N THR A 542 -31.89 -46.27 17.72
CA THR A 542 -33.14 -45.74 18.30
C THR A 542 -33.73 -44.61 17.45
N THR A 543 -32.88 -43.82 16.80
CA THR A 543 -33.27 -42.72 15.89
C THR A 543 -33.16 -43.15 14.43
N THR A 544 -34.15 -42.76 13.61
CA THR A 544 -34.07 -42.91 12.17
C THR A 544 -33.27 -41.77 11.55
N LEU A 545 -32.12 -42.10 10.95
CA LEU A 545 -31.26 -41.13 10.26
C LEU A 545 -31.05 -41.61 8.83
N ASN A 546 -31.57 -40.85 7.86
CA ASN A 546 -31.27 -41.04 6.44
C ASN A 546 -29.92 -40.39 6.10
N ARG A 547 -29.27 -40.84 5.02
CA ARG A 547 -27.97 -40.32 4.57
C ARG A 547 -26.85 -40.43 5.61
N LYS A 548 -26.92 -41.38 6.54
CA LYS A 548 -25.88 -41.55 7.56
C LYS A 548 -24.61 -42.08 6.90
N LEU A 549 -23.52 -41.32 7.01
CA LEU A 549 -22.19 -41.76 6.63
C LEU A 549 -21.63 -42.69 7.70
N ILE A 550 -21.33 -43.93 7.32
CA ILE A 550 -20.77 -44.94 8.20
C ILE A 550 -19.40 -45.34 7.66
N TYR A 551 -18.35 -44.98 8.38
CA TYR A 551 -16.97 -45.39 8.08
C TYR A 551 -16.87 -46.91 7.93
N VAL A 552 -16.02 -47.40 7.02
CA VAL A 552 -15.75 -48.84 6.87
C VAL A 552 -14.29 -49.11 7.19
N THR A 553 -13.37 -48.51 6.44
CA THR A 553 -11.94 -48.76 6.57
C THR A 553 -11.11 -47.68 5.88
N ALA A 554 -9.82 -47.66 6.19
CA ALA A 554 -8.80 -46.93 5.46
C ALA A 554 -7.61 -47.85 5.19
N PHE A 555 -7.02 -47.73 4.01
CA PHE A 555 -5.82 -48.42 3.59
C PHE A 555 -4.62 -47.49 3.71
N SER A 556 -3.45 -48.03 4.03
CA SER A 556 -2.20 -47.27 4.06
C SER A 556 -1.88 -46.64 2.70
N THR A 557 -2.15 -47.36 1.62
CA THR A 557 -2.03 -46.92 0.22
C THR A 557 -3.33 -47.17 -0.56
N ALA A 558 -3.52 -46.46 -1.69
CA ALA A 558 -4.68 -46.69 -2.54
C ALA A 558 -4.65 -48.11 -3.15
N ARG A 559 -5.77 -48.83 -3.04
CA ARG A 559 -5.94 -50.19 -3.58
C ARG A 559 -6.98 -50.20 -4.69
N THR A 560 -6.76 -51.01 -5.72
CA THR A 560 -7.76 -51.30 -6.77
C THR A 560 -8.45 -52.63 -6.47
N GLY A 561 -9.76 -52.71 -6.66
CA GLY A 561 -10.49 -53.95 -6.42
C GLY A 561 -12.00 -53.84 -6.55
N THR A 562 -12.67 -54.89 -6.10
CA THR A 562 -14.12 -55.00 -6.09
C THR A 562 -14.64 -54.82 -4.67
N LEU A 563 -15.53 -53.85 -4.47
CA LEU A 563 -16.20 -53.65 -3.20
C LEU A 563 -17.57 -54.32 -3.23
N SER A 564 -17.94 -55.02 -2.16
CA SER A 564 -19.32 -55.50 -1.99
C SER A 564 -19.89 -55.24 -0.60
N ILE A 565 -21.17 -54.87 -0.54
CA ILE A 565 -21.95 -54.71 0.67
C ILE A 565 -22.96 -55.86 0.69
N ARG A 566 -22.90 -56.74 1.68
CA ARG A 566 -23.74 -57.94 1.79
C ARG A 566 -24.66 -57.83 3.00
N VAL A 567 -25.96 -58.07 2.81
CA VAL A 567 -26.93 -58.18 3.90
C VAL A 567 -26.65 -59.43 4.73
N THR A 568 -26.56 -59.29 6.05
CA THR A 568 -26.30 -60.42 6.97
C THR A 568 -27.47 -60.77 7.87
N SER A 569 -28.40 -59.85 8.09
CA SER A 569 -29.62 -60.08 8.86
C SER A 569 -30.72 -60.73 8.03
N THR A 570 -31.54 -61.57 8.66
CA THR A 570 -32.74 -62.16 8.07
C THR A 570 -33.97 -61.33 8.41
N SER A 571 -34.82 -61.04 7.43
CA SER A 571 -36.12 -60.34 7.59
C SER A 571 -36.05 -58.97 8.29
N ARG A 572 -34.88 -58.32 8.29
CA ARG A 572 -34.69 -56.96 8.82
C ARG A 572 -34.34 -55.99 7.70
N ARG A 573 -34.90 -54.80 7.77
CA ARG A 573 -34.78 -53.76 6.75
C ARG A 573 -33.34 -53.25 6.65
N VAL A 574 -32.73 -53.35 5.47
CA VAL A 574 -31.46 -52.70 5.14
C VAL A 574 -31.70 -51.70 4.01
N ILE A 575 -31.30 -50.44 4.21
CA ILE A 575 -31.38 -49.37 3.22
C ILE A 575 -29.99 -48.78 3.00
N ILE A 576 -29.56 -48.76 1.74
CA ILE A 576 -28.29 -48.19 1.29
C ILE A 576 -28.59 -47.10 0.25
N ASP A 577 -28.02 -45.93 0.46
CA ASP A 577 -28.22 -44.74 -0.39
C ASP A 577 -26.99 -44.44 -1.24
N GLY A 578 -25.83 -45.00 -0.90
CA GLY A 578 -24.61 -44.69 -1.62
C GLY A 578 -23.34 -45.30 -1.04
N LEU A 579 -22.25 -45.09 -1.78
CA LEU A 579 -20.92 -45.60 -1.46
C LEU A 579 -19.90 -44.46 -1.51
N ALA A 580 -19.27 -44.15 -0.39
CA ALA A 580 -18.31 -43.07 -0.29
C ALA A 580 -16.87 -43.61 -0.40
N ILE A 581 -16.17 -43.17 -1.45
CA ILE A 581 -14.81 -43.63 -1.78
C ILE A 581 -13.87 -42.42 -1.73
N LYS A 582 -12.89 -42.49 -0.83
CA LYS A 582 -11.80 -41.52 -0.73
C LYS A 582 -10.55 -42.04 -1.43
N ARG A 583 -9.91 -41.18 -2.22
CA ARG A 583 -8.74 -41.52 -3.04
C ARG A 583 -7.38 -41.25 -2.37
N ASN A 584 -7.30 -40.32 -1.44
CA ASN A 584 -6.05 -39.84 -0.82
C ASN A 584 -5.95 -40.06 0.67
#